data_AF-A0A0J6T2M1-F1
#
_entry.id   AF-A0A0J6T2M1-F1
#
_cell.length_a   1.000
_cell.length_b   1.000
_cell.length_c   1.000
_cell.angle_alpha   90.00
_cell.angle_beta   90.00
_cell.angle_gamma   90.00
#
_symmetry.space_group_name_H-M   'P 1'
#
loop_
_entity.id
_entity.type
_entity.pdbx_description
1 polymer ?
#
loop_
_entity_poly.entity_id
_entity_poly.type
_entity_poly.pdbx_seq_one_letter_code
_entity_poly.pdbx_strand_id
1 'polypeptide(L)'
;MSRRPISLALGAVALAVCALAGAAGSPVMPSYLAAWLVLVALPAGALPLLMGLELAGFAAGAMAASLRRLLGLLPIAGLLLLPVLLSLGGLYPWDRGATPRTPFAALWFTPPFFVL
;
A
#
# COMPACT_ATOMS: atom_id res chain seq x y z
N MET A 1 -14.99 15.97 19.59
CA MET A 1 -15.74 16.21 18.33
C MET A 1 -15.16 15.34 17.24
N SER A 2 -15.97 14.40 16.74
CA SER A 2 -15.60 13.29 15.86
C SER A 2 -15.10 13.78 14.50
N ARG A 3 -13.77 13.94 14.34
CA ARG A 3 -13.14 14.24 13.03
C ARG A 3 -12.98 13.00 12.12
N ARG A 4 -13.06 11.81 12.72
CA ARG A 4 -12.99 10.50 12.04
C ARG A 4 -13.98 10.31 10.88
N PRO A 5 -15.27 10.70 10.96
CA PRO A 5 -16.19 10.53 9.84
C PRO A 5 -15.82 11.42 8.65
N ILE A 6 -15.28 12.63 8.88
CA ILE A 6 -14.95 13.57 7.80
C ILE A 6 -13.73 13.07 7.02
N SER A 7 -12.68 12.60 7.70
CA SER A 7 -11.50 12.06 7.02
C SER A 7 -11.80 10.78 6.23
N LEU A 8 -12.67 9.91 6.77
CA LEU A 8 -13.10 8.69 6.07
C LEU A 8 -14.00 9.02 4.88
N ALA A 9 -14.94 9.96 5.03
CA ALA A 9 -15.79 10.41 3.94
C ALA A 9 -14.96 11.04 2.81
N LEU A 10 -13.98 11.89 3.15
CA LEU A 10 -13.08 12.49 2.17
C LEU A 10 -12.27 11.42 1.42
N GLY A 11 -11.73 10.43 2.13
CA GLY A 11 -11.01 9.31 1.52
C GLY A 11 -11.90 8.47 0.61
N ALA A 12 -13.13 8.16 1.03
CA ALA A 12 -14.10 7.41 0.22
C ALA A 12 -14.51 8.18 -1.04
N VAL A 13 -14.75 9.49 -0.93
CA VAL A 13 -15.04 10.36 -2.08
C VAL A 13 -13.85 10.42 -3.04
N ALA A 14 -12.63 10.58 -2.53
CA ALA A 14 -11.42 10.57 -3.36
C ALA A 14 -11.25 9.24 -4.11
N LEU A 15 -11.49 8.10 -3.44
CA LEU A 15 -11.46 6.78 -4.06
C LEU A 15 -12.54 6.63 -5.14
N ALA A 16 -13.76 7.11 -4.88
CA ALA A 16 -14.85 7.08 -5.86
C ALA A 16 -14.52 7.93 -7.10
N VAL A 17 -13.95 9.13 -6.91
CA VAL A 17 -13.49 9.99 -8.02
C VAL A 17 -12.39 9.30 -8.82
N CYS A 18 -11.41 8.67 -8.15
CA CYS A 18 -10.35 7.90 -8.82
C CYS A 18 -10.93 6.71 -9.62
N ALA A 19 -11.91 6.01 -9.07
CA ALA A 19 -12.58 4.89 -9.74
C ALA A 19 -13.34 5.36 -10.99
N LEU A 20 -14.09 6.46 -10.89
CA LEU A 20 -14.81 7.06 -12.04
C LEU A 20 -13.84 7.56 -13.12
N ALA A 21 -12.75 8.22 -12.73
CA ALA A 21 -11.72 8.67 -13.66
C ALA A 21 -11.02 7.50 -14.36
N GLY A 22 -10.75 6.41 -13.63
CA GLY A 22 -10.22 5.17 -14.22
C GLY A 22 -11.20 4.52 -15.20
N ALA A 23 -12.49 4.47 -14.86
CA ALA A 23 -13.54 3.96 -15.75
C ALA A 23 -13.71 4.80 -17.02
N ALA A 24 -13.41 6.10 -16.95
CA ALA A 24 -13.38 7.00 -18.10
C ALA A 24 -12.10 6.89 -18.96
N GLY A 25 -11.17 5.98 -18.61
CA GLY A 25 -9.94 5.73 -19.37
C GLY A 25 -8.75 6.62 -18.97
N SER A 26 -8.86 7.39 -17.89
CA SER A 26 -7.74 8.18 -17.38
C SER A 26 -6.67 7.27 -16.74
N PRO A 27 -5.36 7.53 -16.94
CA PRO A 27 -4.29 6.75 -16.34
C PRO A 27 -4.10 7.10 -14.85
N VAL A 28 -5.07 6.74 -14.00
CA VAL A 28 -5.08 7.05 -12.56
C VAL A 28 -4.18 6.11 -11.75
N MET A 29 -3.94 4.90 -12.27
CA MET A 29 -3.31 3.82 -11.52
C MET A 29 -1.85 4.10 -11.08
N PRO A 30 -0.99 4.77 -11.86
CA PRO A 30 0.35 5.16 -11.40
C PRO A 30 0.31 6.11 -10.19
N SER A 31 -0.60 7.10 -10.19
CA SER A 31 -0.79 8.02 -9.07
C SER A 31 -1.38 7.31 -7.85
N TYR A 32 -2.31 6.38 -8.08
CA TYR A 32 -2.86 5.52 -7.02
C TYR A 32 -1.75 4.69 -6.35
N LEU A 33 -0.90 4.05 -7.15
CA LEU A 33 0.24 3.27 -6.66
C LEU A 33 1.19 4.13 -5.83
N ALA A 34 1.51 5.35 -6.29
CA ALA A 34 2.35 6.28 -5.53
C ALA A 34 1.72 6.64 -4.17
N ALA A 35 0.42 6.94 -4.14
CA ALA A 35 -0.30 7.23 -2.90
C ALA A 35 -0.34 6.02 -1.95
N TRP A 36 -0.56 4.82 -2.49
CA TRP A 36 -0.54 3.58 -1.73
C TRP A 36 0.85 3.29 -1.14
N LEU A 37 1.93 3.51 -1.90
CA LEU A 37 3.31 3.36 -1.43
C LEU A 37 3.63 4.30 -0.26
N VAL A 38 3.16 5.56 -0.31
CA VAL A 38 3.29 6.49 0.82
C VAL A 38 2.53 5.99 2.04
N LEU A 39 1.30 5.50 1.85
CA LEU A 39 0.49 4.98 2.94
C LEU A 39 1.14 3.76 3.62
N VAL A 40 1.65 2.79 2.84
CA VAL A 40 2.24 1.56 3.38
C VAL A 40 3.64 1.79 3.98
N ALA A 41 4.37 2.80 3.50
CA ALA A 41 5.68 3.16 4.06
C ALA A 41 5.60 3.59 5.54
N LEU A 42 4.47 4.17 5.97
CA LEU A 42 4.26 4.58 7.37
C LEU A 42 4.27 3.39 8.35
N PRO A 43 3.39 2.37 8.23
CA PRO A 43 3.47 1.19 9.09
C PRO A 43 4.71 0.35 8.82
N ALA A 44 5.15 0.21 7.57
CA ALA A 44 6.34 -0.58 7.26
C ALA A 44 7.61 -0.01 7.91
N GLY A 45 7.77 1.32 7.89
CA GLY A 45 8.87 2.00 8.56
C GLY A 45 8.75 2.02 10.09
N ALA A 46 7.53 1.92 10.64
CA ALA A 46 7.32 1.86 12.07
C ALA A 46 7.79 0.53 12.70
N LEU A 47 7.77 -0.58 11.93
CA LEU A 47 8.18 -1.90 12.41
C LEU A 47 9.63 -1.96 12.94
N PRO A 48 10.67 -1.63 12.15
CA PRO A 48 12.05 -1.70 12.63
C PRO A 48 12.32 -0.75 13.80
N LEU A 49 11.67 0.41 13.83
CA LEU A 49 11.77 1.35 14.95
C LEU A 49 11.16 0.78 16.23
N LEU A 50 9.99 0.14 16.13
CA LEU A 50 9.35 -0.49 17.27
C LEU A 50 10.19 -1.67 17.78
N MET A 51 10.70 -2.51 16.88
CA MET A 51 11.62 -3.60 17.23
C MET A 51 12.86 -3.08 17.95
N GLY A 52 13.48 -2.00 17.45
CA GLY A 52 14.63 -1.38 18.09
C GLY A 52 14.34 -0.84 19.48
N LEU A 53 13.18 -0.20 19.67
CA LEU A 53 12.75 0.30 20.99
C LEU A 53 12.47 -0.84 21.98
N GLU A 54 11.90 -1.94 21.51
CA GLU A 54 11.66 -3.13 22.34
C GLU A 54 12.98 -3.77 22.79
N LEU A 55 13.94 -3.92 21.87
CA LEU A 55 15.28 -4.43 22.18
C LEU A 55 16.05 -3.52 23.15
N ALA A 56 15.84 -2.21 23.07
CA ALA A 56 16.45 -1.23 23.97
C ALA A 56 15.74 -1.10 25.33
N GLY A 57 14.65 -1.84 25.58
CA GLY A 57 13.90 -1.80 26.85
C GLY A 57 12.89 -0.66 26.99
N PHE A 58 12.59 0.09 25.92
CA PHE A 58 11.69 1.24 25.93
C PHE A 58 10.28 0.93 25.38
N ALA A 59 9.82 -0.32 25.54
CA ALA A 59 8.59 -0.85 24.95
C ALA A 59 7.30 -0.12 25.39
N ALA A 60 7.28 0.54 26.55
CA ALA A 60 6.09 1.19 27.11
C ALA A 60 6.02 2.71 26.87
N GLY A 61 7.03 3.30 26.24
CA GLY A 61 7.10 4.76 26.03
C GLY A 61 6.02 5.29 25.08
N ALA A 62 5.75 6.60 25.15
CA ALA A 62 4.79 7.28 24.27
C ALA A 62 5.12 7.08 22.77
N MET A 63 6.42 7.04 22.43
CA MET A 63 6.89 6.75 21.07
C MET A 63 6.48 5.34 20.61
N ALA A 64 6.70 4.32 21.44
CA ALA A 64 6.31 2.95 21.13
C ALA A 64 4.79 2.83 20.96
N ALA A 65 4.01 3.53 21.80
CA ALA A 65 2.56 3.59 21.66
C ALA A 65 2.11 4.26 20.35
N SER A 66 2.76 5.34 19.90
CA SER A 66 2.44 5.97 18.61
C SER A 66 2.81 5.08 17.42
N LEU A 67 3.96 4.41 17.47
CA LEU A 67 4.39 3.48 16.41
C LEU A 67 3.43 2.28 16.30
N ARG A 68 2.99 1.71 17.42
CA ARG A 68 1.97 0.65 17.41
C ARG A 68 0.64 1.11 16.80
N ARG A 69 0.23 2.37 17.03
CA ARG A 69 -0.95 2.93 16.37
C ARG A 69 -0.78 3.04 14.86
N LEU A 70 0.43 3.37 14.37
CA LEU A 70 0.73 3.36 12.95
C LEU A 70 0.63 1.97 12.34
N LEU A 71 1.06 0.91 13.06
CA LEU A 71 0.86 -0.47 12.61
C LEU A 71 -0.61 -0.83 12.41
N GLY A 72 -1.53 -0.18 13.11
CA GLY A 72 -2.97 -0.30 12.90
C GLY A 72 -3.44 0.13 11.50
N LEU A 73 -2.60 0.80 10.71
CA LEU A 73 -2.88 1.15 9.31
C LEU A 73 -2.61 -0.02 8.34
N LEU A 74 -1.87 -1.06 8.76
CA LEU A 74 -1.59 -2.24 7.92
C LEU A 74 -2.84 -2.88 7.29
N PRO A 75 -3.92 -3.18 8.03
CA PRO A 75 -5.11 -3.77 7.41
C PRO A 75 -5.74 -2.85 6.36
N ILE A 76 -5.71 -1.53 6.56
CA ILE A 76 -6.24 -0.56 5.60
C ILE A 76 -5.35 -0.52 4.35
N ALA A 77 -4.02 -0.48 4.52
CA ALA A 77 -3.08 -0.54 3.41
C ALA A 77 -3.22 -1.85 2.62
N GLY A 78 -3.45 -2.97 3.31
CA GLY A 78 -3.72 -4.28 2.69
C GLY A 78 -5.01 -4.29 1.88
N LEU A 79 -6.10 -3.70 2.39
CA LEU A 79 -7.35 -3.58 1.61
C LEU A 79 -7.17 -2.68 0.38
N LEU A 80 -6.45 -1.57 0.52
CA LEU A 80 -6.15 -0.66 -0.59
C LEU A 80 -5.08 -1.20 -1.55
N LEU A 81 -4.52 -2.39 -1.30
CA LEU A 81 -3.67 -3.07 -2.30
C LEU A 81 -4.53 -3.71 -3.40
N LEU A 82 -5.81 -4.04 -3.13
CA LEU A 82 -6.68 -4.75 -4.07
C LEU A 82 -6.74 -4.10 -5.47
N PRO A 83 -6.92 -2.77 -5.62
CA PRO A 83 -6.95 -2.15 -6.95
C PRO A 83 -5.64 -2.28 -7.72
N VAL A 84 -4.49 -2.34 -7.03
CA VAL A 84 -3.19 -2.61 -7.64
C VAL A 84 -3.15 -4.03 -8.19
N LEU A 85 -3.62 -5.02 -7.41
CA LEU A 85 -3.66 -6.43 -7.80
C LEU A 85 -4.63 -6.70 -8.96
N LEU A 86 -5.72 -5.95 -9.04
CA LEU A 86 -6.69 -6.07 -10.14
C LEU A 86 -6.22 -5.34 -11.41
N SER A 87 -5.21 -4.47 -11.32
CA SER A 87 -4.71 -3.65 -12.42
C SER A 87 -3.25 -3.91 -12.76
N LEU A 88 -2.75 -5.13 -12.53
CA LEU A 88 -1.35 -5.50 -12.77
C LEU A 88 -0.91 -5.17 -14.20
N GLY A 89 -1.67 -5.56 -15.23
CA GLY A 89 -1.34 -5.28 -16.62
C GLY A 89 -1.23 -3.80 -16.98
N GLY A 90 -1.94 -2.93 -16.26
CA GLY A 90 -1.86 -1.48 -16.44
C GLY A 90 -0.62 -0.85 -15.80
N LEU A 91 -0.07 -1.48 -14.76
CA LEU A 91 1.05 -0.95 -13.96
C LEU A 91 2.39 -1.61 -14.31
N TYR A 92 2.37 -2.91 -14.57
CA TYR A 92 3.55 -3.74 -14.63
C TYR A 92 3.71 -4.34 -16.03
N PRO A 93 4.79 -4.00 -16.76
CA PRO A 93 5.01 -4.50 -18.11
C PRO A 93 5.15 -6.03 -18.21
N TRP A 94 5.63 -6.69 -17.16
CA TRP A 94 5.81 -8.15 -17.13
C TRP A 94 4.48 -8.90 -17.28
N ASP A 95 3.37 -8.34 -16.78
CA ASP A 95 2.03 -8.92 -16.92
C ASP A 95 1.48 -8.78 -18.35
N ARG A 96 2.02 -7.84 -19.13
CA ARG A 96 1.73 -7.66 -20.57
C ARG A 96 2.64 -8.47 -21.49
N GLY A 97 3.43 -9.39 -20.93
CA GLY A 97 4.34 -10.23 -21.72
C GLY A 97 5.67 -9.56 -22.07
N ALA A 98 6.08 -8.53 -21.33
CA ALA A 98 7.44 -8.01 -21.47
C ALA A 98 8.47 -9.12 -21.19
N THR A 99 9.47 -9.24 -22.06
CA THR A 99 10.48 -10.29 -21.97
C THR A 99 11.31 -10.15 -20.68
N PRO A 100 11.38 -11.20 -19.84
CA PRO A 100 12.24 -11.18 -18.67
C PRO A 100 13.71 -11.01 -19.07
N ARG A 101 14.43 -10.13 -18.38
CA ARG A 101 15.86 -9.89 -18.64
C ARG A 101 16.75 -11.01 -18.10
N THR A 102 16.26 -11.79 -17.15
CA THR A 102 17.00 -12.88 -16.50
C THR A 102 16.08 -14.07 -16.26
N PRO A 103 16.63 -15.30 -16.14
CA PRO A 103 15.84 -16.48 -15.82
C PRO A 103 15.17 -16.38 -14.45
N PHE A 104 15.80 -15.71 -13.48
CA PHE A 104 15.19 -15.45 -12.17
C PHE A 104 13.97 -14.53 -12.27
N ALA A 105 14.05 -13.48 -13.11
CA ALA A 105 12.91 -12.60 -13.34
C ALA A 105 11.70 -13.35 -13.95
N ALA A 106 11.94 -14.37 -14.78
CA ALA A 106 10.89 -15.20 -15.36
C ALA A 106 10.17 -16.07 -14.31
N LEU A 107 10.88 -16.52 -13.27
CA LEU A 107 10.30 -17.26 -12.15
C LEU A 107 9.53 -16.34 -11.20
N TRP A 108 10.07 -15.14 -10.94
CA TRP A 108 9.57 -14.25 -9.89
C TRP A 108 8.42 -13.35 -10.34
N PHE A 109 8.45 -12.81 -11.57
CA PHE A 109 7.43 -11.90 -12.08
C PHE A 109 6.26 -12.64 -12.71
N THR A 110 5.61 -13.47 -11.89
CA THR A 110 4.35 -14.14 -12.24
C THR A 110 3.25 -13.66 -11.29
N PRO A 111 1.98 -13.55 -11.74
CA PRO A 111 0.86 -13.18 -10.86
C PRO A 111 0.79 -13.98 -9.55
N PRO A 112 0.98 -15.32 -9.52
CA PRO A 112 0.94 -16.07 -8.26
C PRO A 112 2.07 -15.67 -7.30
N PHE A 113 3.31 -15.53 -7.75
CA PHE A 113 4.44 -15.11 -6.90
C PHE A 113 4.36 -13.65 -6.46
N PHE A 114 3.65 -12.81 -7.22
CA PHE A 114 3.47 -11.41 -6.84
C PHE A 114 2.43 -11.23 -5.70
N VAL A 115 1.46 -12.12 -5.62
CA VAL A 115 0.34 -12.04 -4.66
C VAL A 115 0.59 -12.86 -3.39
N LEU A 116 1.35 -13.95 -3.48
CA LEU A 116 1.65 -14.90 -2.39
C LEU A 116 3.01 -14.62 -1.74
#